data_AF-A0A662QUW9-F1
#
_entry.id   AF-A0A662QUW9-F1
#
_cell.length_a   1.000
_cell.length_b   1.000
_cell.length_c   1.000
_cell.angle_alpha   90.00
_cell.angle_beta   90.00
_cell.angle_gamma   90.00
#
_symmetry.space_group_name_H-M   'P 1'
#
loop_
_entity.id
_entity.type
_entity.pdbx_description
1 polymer ?
#
loop_
_entity_poly.entity_id
_entity_poly.type
_entity_poly.pdbx_seq_one_letter_code
_entity_poly.pdbx_strand_id
1 'polypeptide(L)'
;MIDFTKLNVGDRIQLSAKLFTARDRAHVYLLDNNFDKIKNSIIYHCGPIIKDNEVIAAGPTTSSRLNPYTPKLIEKYNIKAIIGKGGMDSSVLNAMKGKAIYASAVGGAALVYAKNMTVKKQHMPEFGMPEAIWELDVKDIPLIVTMDSKGNSLYDDILQNSKKVLETLMHK
;
A
#
# COMPACT_ATOMS: atom_id res chain seq x y z
N MET A 1 -7.35 -17.39 4.02
CA MET A 1 -7.17 -15.98 3.59
C MET A 1 -6.94 -15.16 4.86
N ILE A 2 -5.94 -14.29 4.89
CA ILE A 2 -5.65 -13.47 6.08
C ILE A 2 -6.85 -12.54 6.33
N ASP A 3 -7.35 -12.54 7.56
CA ASP A 3 -8.32 -11.56 8.01
C ASP A 3 -7.58 -10.31 8.47
N PHE A 4 -7.49 -9.32 7.58
CA PHE A 4 -6.77 -8.07 7.82
C PHE A 4 -7.34 -7.26 8.99
N THR A 5 -8.62 -7.45 9.35
CA THR A 5 -9.28 -6.68 10.42
C THR A 5 -8.83 -7.10 11.82
N LYS A 6 -8.20 -8.27 11.93
CA LYS A 6 -7.66 -8.79 13.20
C LYS A 6 -6.25 -8.28 13.49
N LEU A 7 -5.54 -7.80 12.48
CA LEU A 7 -4.18 -7.29 12.62
C LEU A 7 -4.16 -5.95 13.37
N ASN A 8 -3.02 -5.68 14.02
CA ASN A 8 -2.77 -4.49 14.81
C ASN A 8 -1.55 -3.75 14.30
N VAL A 9 -1.49 -2.45 14.57
CA VAL A 9 -0.27 -1.68 14.40
C VAL A 9 0.90 -2.37 15.13
N GLY A 10 2.02 -2.53 14.43
CA GLY A 10 3.24 -3.18 14.91
C GLY A 10 3.36 -4.65 14.51
N ASP A 11 2.28 -5.29 14.05
CA ASP A 11 2.33 -6.68 13.59
C ASP A 11 3.26 -6.81 12.37
N ARG A 12 4.13 -7.82 12.43
CA ARG A 12 4.99 -8.22 11.31
C ARG A 12 4.32 -9.37 10.59
N ILE A 13 4.09 -9.21 9.29
CA ILE A 13 3.41 -10.21 8.48
C ILE A 13 4.29 -10.65 7.32
N GLN A 14 4.15 -11.93 6.95
CA GLN A 14 4.64 -12.47 5.69
C GLN A 14 3.43 -12.71 4.79
N LEU A 15 3.32 -11.91 3.73
CA LEU A 15 2.15 -11.94 2.85
C LEU A 15 2.39 -12.88 1.67
N SER A 16 1.52 -13.88 1.55
CA SER A 16 1.36 -14.74 0.38
C SER A 16 -0.03 -14.53 -0.20
N ALA A 17 -0.14 -13.80 -1.30
CA ALA A 17 -1.43 -13.38 -1.88
C ALA A 17 -1.31 -12.89 -3.32
N LYS A 18 -2.45 -12.71 -3.98
CA LYS A 18 -2.55 -11.88 -5.18
C LYS A 18 -2.67 -10.40 -4.78
N LEU A 19 -1.97 -9.53 -5.49
CA LEU A 19 -2.10 -8.08 -5.35
C LEU A 19 -2.05 -7.37 -6.69
N PHE A 20 -2.41 -6.09 -6.68
CA PHE A 20 -2.30 -5.22 -7.85
C PHE A 20 -1.37 -4.05 -7.53
N THR A 21 -0.40 -3.79 -8.40
CA THR A 21 0.33 -2.52 -8.31
C THR A 21 -0.54 -1.40 -8.85
N ALA A 22 -0.60 -0.28 -8.15
CA ALA A 22 -1.22 0.92 -8.67
C ALA A 22 -0.57 2.13 -8.01
N ARG A 23 -0.23 3.14 -8.80
CA ARG A 23 0.29 4.41 -8.31
C ARG A 23 -0.45 5.59 -8.93
N ASP A 24 0.23 6.71 -9.16
CA ASP A 24 -0.35 8.02 -9.46
C ASP A 24 -1.38 7.98 -10.62
N ARG A 25 -0.98 7.53 -11.82
CA ARG A 25 -1.88 7.50 -13.00
C ARG A 25 -2.96 6.44 -12.90
N ALA A 26 -2.61 5.27 -12.36
CA ALA A 26 -3.56 4.19 -12.12
C ALA A 26 -4.67 4.60 -11.14
N HIS A 27 -4.36 5.35 -10.07
CA HIS A 27 -5.36 5.80 -9.10
C HIS A 27 -6.37 6.75 -9.73
N VAL A 28 -5.91 7.72 -10.53
CA VAL A 28 -6.80 8.61 -11.28
C VAL A 28 -7.72 7.81 -12.20
N TYR A 29 -7.16 6.88 -12.97
CA TYR A 29 -7.96 6.01 -13.85
C TYR A 29 -9.03 5.22 -13.08
N LEU A 30 -8.67 4.63 -11.94
CA LEU A 30 -9.57 3.80 -11.13
C LEU A 30 -10.71 4.57 -10.46
N LEU A 31 -10.57 5.90 -10.28
CA LEU A 31 -11.64 6.74 -9.79
C LEU A 31 -12.74 6.91 -10.84
N ASP A 32 -12.34 7.22 -12.07
CA ASP A 32 -13.27 7.58 -13.14
C ASP A 32 -13.83 6.35 -13.87
N ASN A 33 -13.12 5.22 -13.81
CA ASN A 33 -13.47 3.99 -14.53
C ASN A 33 -13.78 2.86 -13.56
N ASN A 34 -14.57 1.87 -13.99
CA ASN A 34 -14.79 0.67 -13.20
C ASN A 34 -13.77 -0.42 -13.55
N PHE A 35 -13.12 -0.99 -12.54
CA PHE A 35 -12.18 -2.09 -12.71
C PHE A 35 -12.44 -3.19 -11.67
N ASP A 36 -13.47 -4.00 -11.92
CA ASP A 36 -13.96 -5.00 -10.95
C ASP A 36 -12.91 -6.03 -10.50
N LYS A 37 -11.83 -6.21 -11.27
CA LYS A 37 -10.73 -7.13 -10.92
C LYS A 37 -10.05 -6.78 -9.59
N ILE A 38 -10.08 -5.52 -9.16
CA ILE A 38 -9.49 -5.09 -7.89
C ILE A 38 -10.48 -5.11 -6.72
N LYS A 39 -11.72 -5.59 -6.91
CA LYS A 39 -12.66 -5.73 -5.80
C LYS A 39 -12.12 -6.69 -4.73
N ASN A 40 -12.21 -6.30 -3.46
CA ASN A 40 -11.69 -7.07 -2.33
C ASN A 40 -10.18 -7.40 -2.42
N SER A 41 -9.41 -6.57 -3.13
CA SER A 41 -7.99 -6.85 -3.40
C SER A 41 -7.03 -6.10 -2.47
N ILE A 42 -5.74 -6.34 -2.70
CA ILE A 42 -4.61 -5.64 -2.07
C ILE A 42 -3.99 -4.73 -3.12
N ILE A 43 -3.79 -3.45 -2.77
CA ILE A 43 -3.12 -2.49 -3.65
C ILE A 43 -1.70 -2.25 -3.15
N TYR A 44 -0.72 -2.45 -4.03
CA TYR A 44 0.68 -2.13 -3.75
C TYR A 44 1.08 -0.84 -4.49
N HIS A 45 1.39 0.20 -3.74
CA HIS A 45 1.97 1.43 -4.28
C HIS A 45 3.42 1.15 -4.69
N CYS A 46 3.58 0.71 -5.94
CA CYS A 46 4.84 0.29 -6.53
C CYS A 46 4.81 0.59 -8.03
N GLY A 47 5.94 1.07 -8.56
CA GLY A 47 6.22 1.04 -9.99
C GLY A 47 7.27 -0.03 -10.25
N PRO A 48 6.88 -1.26 -10.60
CA PRO A 48 7.84 -2.35 -10.76
C PRO A 48 8.67 -2.16 -12.03
N ILE A 49 9.89 -2.68 -12.02
CA ILE A 49 10.71 -2.91 -13.21
C ILE A 49 10.47 -4.35 -13.63
N ILE A 50 9.99 -4.56 -14.84
CA ILE A 50 9.69 -5.88 -15.39
C ILE A 50 10.46 -6.07 -16.69
N LYS A 51 11.07 -7.23 -16.85
CA LYS A 51 11.79 -7.62 -18.06
C LYS A 51 11.52 -9.10 -18.32
N ASP A 52 11.19 -9.45 -19.56
CA ASP A 52 10.93 -10.83 -19.97
C ASP A 52 9.90 -11.55 -19.07
N ASN A 53 8.87 -10.81 -18.64
CA ASN A 53 7.81 -11.24 -17.72
C ASN A 53 8.26 -11.60 -16.29
N GLU A 54 9.49 -11.23 -15.92
CA GLU A 54 10.02 -11.34 -14.56
C GLU A 54 10.02 -9.99 -13.85
N VAL A 55 9.74 -10.00 -12.55
CA VAL A 55 9.87 -8.81 -11.71
C VAL A 55 11.34 -8.64 -11.36
N ILE A 56 11.98 -7.59 -11.89
CA ILE A 56 13.39 -7.28 -11.63
C ILE A 56 13.54 -6.48 -10.34
N ALA A 57 12.65 -5.51 -10.13
CA ALA A 57 12.62 -4.69 -8.93
C ALA A 57 11.19 -4.27 -8.60
N ALA A 58 10.79 -4.36 -7.33
CA ALA A 58 9.46 -3.96 -6.88
C ALA A 58 9.57 -3.29 -5.50
N GLY A 59 10.06 -2.05 -5.49
CA GLY A 59 10.17 -1.25 -4.27
C GLY A 59 8.91 -0.39 -4.05
N PRO A 60 8.54 -0.11 -2.79
CA PRO A 60 7.40 0.75 -2.50
C PRO A 60 7.67 2.20 -2.91
N THR A 61 6.61 2.89 -3.33
CA THR A 61 6.59 4.36 -3.46
C THR A 61 5.91 5.01 -2.25
N THR A 62 6.17 6.29 -2.04
CA THR A 62 5.55 7.11 -1.01
C THR A 62 4.04 7.14 -1.17
N SER A 63 3.31 6.66 -0.17
CA SER A 63 1.85 6.50 -0.23
C SER A 63 1.07 7.79 -0.03
N SER A 64 1.64 8.77 0.67
CA SER A 64 0.97 10.05 0.93
C SER A 64 0.56 10.81 -0.33
N ARG A 65 1.25 10.59 -1.46
CA ARG A 65 0.85 11.18 -2.77
C ARG A 65 -0.52 10.73 -3.24
N LEU A 66 -1.02 9.61 -2.73
CA LEU A 66 -2.23 8.95 -3.18
C LEU A 66 -3.42 9.21 -2.23
N ASN A 67 -3.18 9.89 -1.10
CA ASN A 67 -4.22 10.29 -0.14
C ASN A 67 -5.47 10.90 -0.80
N PRO A 68 -5.39 11.79 -1.82
CA PRO A 68 -6.58 12.38 -2.43
C PRO A 68 -7.53 11.37 -3.09
N TYR A 69 -7.03 10.20 -3.47
CA TYR A 69 -7.75 9.21 -4.27
C TYR A 69 -8.17 8.00 -3.43
N THR A 70 -7.29 7.57 -2.52
CA THR A 70 -7.41 6.30 -1.81
C THR A 70 -8.71 6.10 -1.03
N PRO A 71 -9.25 7.08 -0.27
CA PRO A 71 -10.51 6.89 0.47
C PRO A 71 -11.66 6.43 -0.43
N LYS A 72 -11.82 7.08 -1.58
CA LYS A 72 -12.84 6.76 -2.59
C LYS A 72 -12.61 5.37 -3.19
N LEU A 73 -11.35 4.99 -3.43
CA LEU A 73 -11.03 3.66 -3.97
C LEU A 73 -11.30 2.54 -2.95
N ILE A 74 -10.98 2.76 -1.67
CA ILE A 74 -11.32 1.81 -0.58
C ILE A 74 -12.82 1.57 -0.56
N GLU A 75 -13.62 2.64 -0.62
CA GLU A 75 -15.08 2.54 -0.62
C GLU A 75 -15.60 1.84 -1.89
N LYS A 76 -15.15 2.28 -3.07
CA LYS A 76 -15.62 1.78 -4.37
C LYS A 76 -15.30 0.29 -4.59
N TYR A 77 -14.12 -0.16 -4.18
CA TYR A 77 -13.63 -1.51 -4.47
C TYR A 77 -13.53 -2.41 -3.24
N ASN A 78 -13.86 -1.94 -2.04
CA ASN A 78 -13.68 -2.68 -0.80
C ASN A 78 -12.24 -3.21 -0.63
N ILE A 79 -11.25 -2.36 -0.93
CA ILE A 79 -9.82 -2.70 -0.83
C ILE A 79 -9.52 -3.18 0.59
N LYS A 80 -8.78 -4.29 0.71
CA LYS A 80 -8.53 -4.98 1.99
C LYS A 80 -7.20 -4.64 2.62
N ALA A 81 -6.22 -4.28 1.80
CA ALA A 81 -4.94 -3.77 2.30
C ALA A 81 -4.30 -2.86 1.28
N ILE A 82 -3.54 -1.90 1.79
CA ILE A 82 -2.69 -1.02 1.01
C ILE A 82 -1.25 -1.24 1.47
N ILE A 83 -0.35 -1.42 0.52
CA ILE A 83 1.08 -1.61 0.77
C ILE A 83 1.84 -0.42 0.18
N GLY A 84 2.80 0.14 0.91
CA GLY A 84 3.65 1.21 0.38
C GLY A 84 4.71 1.66 1.39
N LYS A 85 5.14 2.93 1.32
CA LYS A 85 6.01 3.54 2.34
C LYS A 85 5.55 4.93 2.76
N GLY A 86 5.96 5.35 3.95
CA GLY A 86 5.79 6.72 4.45
C GLY A 86 4.42 7.05 5.02
N GLY A 87 3.51 6.09 5.09
CA GLY A 87 2.19 6.27 5.69
C GLY A 87 1.21 7.04 4.83
N MET A 88 0.01 7.20 5.38
CA MET A 88 -1.12 7.90 4.78
C MET A 88 -1.81 8.75 5.85
N ASP A 89 -2.63 9.70 5.43
CA ASP A 89 -3.25 10.63 6.37
C ASP A 89 -4.51 10.08 7.06
N SER A 90 -5.09 10.90 7.93
CA SER A 90 -6.29 10.59 8.69
C SER A 90 -7.52 10.34 7.81
N SER A 91 -7.58 10.91 6.60
CA SER A 91 -8.69 10.66 5.67
C SER A 91 -8.69 9.20 5.22
N VAL A 92 -7.50 8.67 4.93
CA VAL A 92 -7.31 7.27 4.56
C VAL A 92 -7.51 6.36 5.77
N LEU A 93 -6.95 6.72 6.93
CA LEU A 93 -7.13 5.97 8.18
C LEU A 93 -8.63 5.75 8.49
N ASN A 94 -9.42 6.82 8.38
CA ASN A 94 -10.85 6.76 8.62
C ASN A 94 -11.58 5.87 7.60
N ALA A 95 -11.20 5.94 6.32
CA ALA A 95 -11.78 5.08 5.27
C ALA A 95 -11.47 3.59 5.48
N MET A 96 -10.34 3.26 6.12
CA MET A 96 -9.92 1.88 6.39
C MET A 96 -10.63 1.23 7.58
N LYS A 97 -11.31 2.01 8.45
CA LYS A 97 -11.93 1.49 9.68
C LYS A 97 -12.90 0.34 9.40
N GLY A 98 -12.69 -0.78 10.07
CA GLY A 98 -13.45 -2.02 9.94
C GLY A 98 -13.26 -2.78 8.61
N LYS A 99 -12.39 -2.31 7.71
CA LYS A 99 -12.33 -2.81 6.32
C LYS A 99 -10.93 -3.23 5.88
N ALA A 100 -9.92 -2.42 6.22
CA ALA A 100 -8.60 -2.51 5.61
C ALA A 100 -7.47 -2.15 6.57
N ILE A 101 -6.25 -2.47 6.16
CA ILE A 101 -5.02 -2.02 6.83
C ILE A 101 -4.09 -1.29 5.84
N TYR A 102 -3.14 -0.55 6.40
CA TYR A 102 -1.96 -0.11 5.68
C TYR A 102 -0.73 -0.83 6.22
N ALA A 103 0.01 -1.48 5.33
CA ALA A 103 1.24 -2.19 5.64
C ALA A 103 2.44 -1.53 4.95
N SER A 104 3.43 -1.17 5.75
CA SER A 104 4.69 -0.63 5.26
C SER A 104 5.57 -1.74 4.70
N ALA A 105 5.99 -1.56 3.45
CA ALA A 105 7.11 -2.28 2.86
C ALA A 105 8.42 -1.48 3.09
N VAL A 106 9.54 -2.18 3.20
CA VAL A 106 10.84 -1.58 3.45
C VAL A 106 11.35 -0.87 2.20
N GLY A 107 11.49 0.46 2.28
CA GLY A 107 12.09 1.25 1.22
C GLY A 107 13.55 0.86 0.97
N GLY A 108 13.95 0.76 -0.30
CA GLY A 108 15.33 0.38 -0.68
C GLY A 108 15.56 -1.12 -0.87
N ALA A 109 14.65 -1.99 -0.42
CA ALA A 109 14.76 -3.44 -0.56
C ALA A 109 14.09 -4.00 -1.83
N ALA A 110 14.06 -3.24 -2.94
CA ALA A 110 13.28 -3.55 -4.13
C ALA A 110 13.61 -4.91 -4.77
N LEU A 111 14.89 -5.29 -4.78
CA LEU A 111 15.37 -6.59 -5.28
C LEU A 111 14.96 -7.75 -4.37
N VAL A 112 14.86 -7.51 -3.06
CA VAL A 112 14.44 -8.53 -2.08
C VAL A 112 12.97 -8.87 -2.29
N TYR A 113 12.14 -7.85 -2.49
CA TYR A 113 10.72 -8.05 -2.82
C TYR A 113 10.54 -8.77 -4.16
N ALA A 114 11.25 -8.32 -5.20
CA ALA A 114 11.13 -8.85 -6.55
C ALA A 114 11.32 -10.38 -6.65
N LYS A 115 12.25 -10.95 -5.89
CA LYS A 115 12.52 -12.41 -5.84
C LYS A 115 11.30 -13.27 -5.49
N ASN A 116 10.31 -12.66 -4.84
CA ASN A 116 9.14 -13.33 -4.31
C ASN A 116 7.85 -12.88 -5.00
N MET A 117 7.95 -12.35 -6.22
CA MET A 117 6.81 -11.88 -7.01
C MET A 117 6.79 -12.55 -8.38
N THR A 118 5.60 -12.89 -8.84
CA THR A 118 5.39 -13.48 -10.17
C THR A 118 4.33 -12.66 -10.92
N VAL A 119 4.67 -12.22 -12.13
CA VAL A 119 3.74 -11.49 -12.99
C VAL A 119 2.63 -12.42 -13.46
N LYS A 120 1.38 -12.00 -13.28
CA LYS A 120 0.20 -12.68 -13.84
C LYS A 120 -0.36 -11.94 -15.03
N LYS A 121 -0.49 -10.63 -14.92
CA LYS A 121 -1.06 -9.83 -16.00
C LYS A 121 -0.66 -8.37 -15.91
N GLN A 122 -0.44 -7.76 -17.07
CA GLN A 122 -0.36 -6.32 -17.21
C GLN A 122 -1.74 -5.77 -17.63
N HIS A 123 -2.14 -4.68 -17.00
CA HIS A 123 -3.31 -3.89 -17.36
C HIS A 123 -2.90 -2.43 -17.59
N MET A 124 -3.62 -1.75 -18.49
CA MET A 124 -3.31 -0.38 -18.90
C MET A 124 -1.85 -0.19 -19.36
N PRO A 125 -1.35 -1.02 -20.30
CA PRO A 125 0.03 -0.91 -20.80
C PRO A 125 0.37 0.48 -21.35
N GLU A 126 -0.62 1.22 -21.84
CA GLU A 126 -0.50 2.60 -22.32
C GLU A 126 -0.09 3.62 -21.24
N PHE A 127 -0.13 3.24 -19.96
CA PHE A 127 0.38 4.08 -18.87
C PHE A 127 1.91 4.01 -18.74
N GLY A 128 2.55 3.05 -19.41
CA GLY A 128 3.97 2.76 -19.26
C GLY A 128 4.22 1.82 -18.08
N MET A 129 5.35 1.09 -18.14
CA MET A 129 5.69 0.03 -17.17
C MET A 129 5.52 0.42 -15.69
N PRO A 130 6.03 1.56 -15.18
CA PRO A 130 5.92 1.87 -13.75
C PRO A 130 4.53 2.33 -13.31
N GLU A 131 3.67 2.77 -14.22
CA GLU A 131 2.34 3.33 -13.91
C GLU A 131 1.19 2.38 -14.30
N ALA A 132 1.48 1.35 -15.11
CA ALA A 132 0.55 0.27 -15.44
C ALA A 132 0.11 -0.49 -14.19
N ILE A 133 -1.08 -1.08 -14.26
CA ILE A 133 -1.62 -1.91 -13.18
C ILE A 133 -1.12 -3.34 -13.39
N TRP A 134 -0.23 -3.81 -12.52
CA TRP A 134 0.29 -5.18 -12.59
C TRP A 134 -0.43 -6.06 -11.60
N GLU A 135 -1.03 -7.13 -12.09
CA GLU A 135 -1.51 -8.25 -11.27
C GLU A 135 -0.33 -9.17 -10.97
N LEU A 136 0.01 -9.29 -9.70
CA LEU A 136 1.15 -10.08 -9.21
C LEU A 136 0.67 -11.10 -8.19
N ASP A 137 1.22 -12.30 -8.24
CA ASP A 137 1.22 -13.19 -7.07
C ASP A 137 2.49 -12.93 -6.28
N VAL A 138 2.36 -12.82 -4.96
CA VAL A 138 3.49 -12.65 -4.05
C VAL A 138 3.55 -13.81 -3.06
N LYS A 139 4.77 -14.15 -2.63
CA LYS A 139 5.02 -15.22 -1.67
C LYS A 139 5.90 -14.73 -0.52
N ASP A 140 5.38 -14.81 0.70
CA ASP A 140 6.09 -14.55 1.95
C ASP A 140 6.82 -13.19 1.99
N ILE A 141 6.24 -12.16 1.36
CA ILE A 141 6.86 -10.82 1.37
C ILE A 141 6.74 -10.19 2.76
N PRO A 142 7.83 -9.65 3.33
CA PRO A 142 7.82 -9.09 4.69
C PRO A 142 7.22 -7.69 4.71
N LEU A 143 6.24 -7.48 5.59
CA LEU A 143 5.58 -6.19 5.80
C LEU A 143 5.38 -5.92 7.29
N ILE A 144 5.22 -4.64 7.65
CA ILE A 144 4.85 -4.21 8.99
C ILE A 144 3.52 -3.47 8.91
N VAL A 145 2.52 -3.87 9.68
CA VAL A 145 1.26 -3.13 9.80
C VAL A 145 1.53 -1.83 10.53
N THR A 146 1.28 -0.69 9.88
CA THR A 146 1.56 0.64 10.45
C THR A 146 0.31 1.50 10.57
N MET A 147 -0.80 1.10 9.96
CA MET A 147 -2.14 1.61 10.29
C MET A 147 -3.12 0.43 10.23
N ASP A 148 -3.98 0.30 11.24
CA ASP A 148 -4.91 -0.83 11.34
C ASP A 148 -6.37 -0.44 11.08
N SER A 149 -7.24 -1.45 10.97
CA SER A 149 -8.67 -1.24 10.74
C SER A 149 -9.40 -0.74 11.98
N LYS A 150 -8.74 -0.57 13.12
CA LYS A 150 -9.32 -0.11 14.39
C LYS A 150 -9.15 1.41 14.54
N GLY A 151 -8.43 2.04 13.60
CA GLY A 151 -8.18 3.47 13.59
C GLY A 151 -6.89 3.86 14.27
N ASN A 152 -5.98 2.91 14.51
CA ASN A 152 -4.66 3.21 15.05
C ASN A 152 -3.66 3.47 13.92
N SER A 153 -2.70 4.38 14.16
CA SER A 153 -1.70 4.78 13.19
C SER A 153 -0.36 5.02 13.89
N LEU A 154 0.64 4.21 13.57
CA LEU A 154 2.00 4.38 14.09
C LEU A 154 2.58 5.76 13.71
N TYR A 155 2.20 6.26 12.54
CA TYR A 155 2.67 7.57 12.06
C TYR A 155 2.10 8.71 12.88
N ASP A 156 0.81 8.65 13.24
CA ASP A 156 0.19 9.67 14.08
C ASP A 156 0.78 9.64 15.50
N ASP A 157 0.97 8.44 16.07
CA ASP A 157 1.57 8.27 17.40
C ASP A 157 2.99 8.87 17.46
N ILE A 158 3.83 8.56 16.46
CA ILE A 158 5.19 9.11 16.36
C ILE A 158 5.14 10.63 16.21
N LEU A 159 4.28 11.16 15.33
CA LEU A 159 4.17 12.59 15.09
C LEU A 159 3.75 13.35 16.37
N GLN A 160 2.77 12.85 17.11
CA GLN A 160 2.32 13.46 18.36
C GLN A 160 3.42 13.43 19.43
N ASN A 161 4.13 12.30 19.55
CA ASN A 161 5.24 12.20 20.49
C ASN A 161 6.39 13.13 20.12
N SER A 162 6.75 13.24 18.84
CA SER A 162 7.77 14.17 18.36
C SER A 162 7.41 15.63 18.64
N LYS A 163 6.14 16.02 18.50
CA LYS A 163 5.68 17.38 18.84
C LYS A 163 5.85 17.72 20.32
N LYS A 164 5.47 16.81 21.21
CA LYS A 164 5.66 16.98 22.67
C LYS A 164 7.12 17.17 23.05
N VAL A 165 8.02 16.40 22.41
CA VAL A 165 9.47 16.54 22.62
C VAL A 165 9.95 17.89 22.09
N LEU A 166 9.50 18.30 20.90
CA LEU A 166 9.87 19.59 20.32
C LEU A 166 9.46 20.77 21.23
N GLU A 167 8.23 20.78 21.75
CA GLU A 167 7.76 21.81 22.69
C GLU A 167 8.67 21.89 23.93
N THR A 168 9.05 20.74 24.48
CA THR A 168 9.98 20.68 25.62
C THR A 168 11.36 21.25 25.30
N LEU A 169 11.84 21.10 24.06
CA LEU A 169 13.13 21.64 23.61
C LEU A 169 13.06 23.15 23.30
N MET A 170 11.90 23.66 22.86
CA MET A 170 11.71 25.08 22.53
C MET A 170 11.52 25.98 23.75
N HIS A 171 11.14 25.40 24.90
CA HIS A 171 10.97 26.12 26.17
C HIS A 171 12.17 26.01 27.12
N LYS A 172 13.32 25.52 26.62
CA LYS A 172 14.63 25.57 27.28
C LYS A 172 15.47 26.69 26.69
#